data_AF-A0A5N4D869-F1
#
_entry.id   AF-A0A5N4D869-F1
#
_cell.length_a   1.000
_cell.length_b   1.000
_cell.length_c   1.000
_cell.angle_alpha   90.00
_cell.angle_beta   90.00
_cell.angle_gamma   90.00
#
_symmetry.space_group_name_H-M   'P 1'
#
loop_
_entity.id
_entity.type
_entity.pdbx_description
1 polymer ?
#
loop_
_entity_poly.entity_id
_entity_poly.type
_entity_poly.pdbx_seq_one_letter_code
_entity_poly.pdbx_strand_id
1 'polypeptide(L)'
;MKSNMAEEDDYMSDSFINVQEDVRPGLPMLRQIREARRKEEKQQEANLKNRQKSLKEEEQERRDIGLKNALGCENKGFALLQKMGYKSGQALGKSGDGIVEPIPLNVKTGKSGIGHEALLKRKAEEKLESYRKKIHMRNQAEEKAAEQFRMRLKNKQDEVKLEGDLRRSQRACQQLDTQKVSEKLQILTSYLREEHLYCIWCGTAYEGKKIKKICLQIAQDQLLQIMTR
;
A
#
# COMPACT_ATOMS: atom_id res chain seq x y z
N MET A 1 -22.16 -13.66 31.35
CA MET A 1 -21.85 -12.51 30.47
C MET A 1 -20.86 -12.99 29.43
N LYS A 2 -21.30 -13.19 28.18
CA LYS A 2 -20.41 -13.57 27.08
C LYS A 2 -19.63 -12.32 26.68
N SER A 3 -18.33 -12.33 26.93
CA SER A 3 -17.39 -11.41 26.32
C SER A 3 -17.46 -11.60 24.80
N ASN A 4 -18.07 -10.64 24.10
CA ASN A 4 -17.83 -10.42 22.69
C ASN A 4 -16.36 -10.06 22.55
N MET A 5 -15.50 -11.06 22.36
CA MET A 5 -14.20 -10.82 21.75
C MET A 5 -14.51 -10.44 20.31
N ALA A 6 -14.44 -9.14 20.02
CA ALA A 6 -14.38 -8.66 18.66
C ALA A 6 -13.25 -9.44 17.98
N GLU A 7 -13.62 -10.28 17.01
CA GLU A 7 -12.69 -10.80 16.03
C GLU A 7 -12.08 -9.58 15.36
N GLU A 8 -10.86 -9.22 15.73
CA GLU A 8 -10.07 -8.26 14.97
C GLU A 8 -9.91 -8.88 13.58
N ASP A 9 -10.59 -8.31 12.59
CA ASP A 9 -10.60 -8.78 11.21
C ASP A 9 -9.17 -9.06 10.75
N ASP A 10 -8.84 -10.33 10.54
CA ASP A 10 -7.52 -10.79 10.11
C ASP A 10 -7.13 -10.03 8.84
N TYR A 11 -6.09 -9.20 8.97
CA TYR A 11 -5.56 -8.28 7.95
C TYR A 11 -5.14 -8.97 6.63
N MET A 12 -5.27 -10.30 6.53
CA MET A 12 -5.06 -11.08 5.31
C MET A 12 -6.25 -11.99 4.92
N SER A 13 -7.46 -11.72 5.41
CA SER A 13 -8.64 -12.51 5.04
C SER A 13 -9.01 -12.32 3.56
N ASP A 14 -9.73 -13.31 3.01
CA ASP A 14 -10.20 -13.32 1.62
C ASP A 14 -11.13 -12.14 1.31
N SER A 15 -11.72 -11.52 2.35
CA SER A 15 -12.46 -10.26 2.26
C SER A 15 -11.60 -9.07 1.83
N PHE A 16 -10.27 -9.09 2.02
CA PHE A 16 -9.33 -8.04 1.60
C PHE A 16 -8.50 -8.42 0.37
N ILE A 17 -8.14 -9.69 0.20
CA ILE A 17 -7.31 -10.15 -0.94
C ILE A 17 -8.16 -10.34 -2.21
N ASN A 18 -9.42 -10.74 -2.06
CA ASN A 18 -10.35 -10.97 -3.18
C ASN A 18 -11.27 -9.77 -3.46
N VAL A 19 -10.89 -8.55 -3.03
CA VAL A 19 -11.49 -7.27 -3.50
C VAL A 19 -11.04 -6.94 -4.93
N GLN A 20 -10.95 -7.96 -5.77
CA GLN A 20 -11.22 -7.83 -7.19
C GLN A 20 -12.57 -8.49 -7.48
N GLU A 21 -13.61 -8.07 -6.76
CA GLU A 21 -14.87 -7.92 -7.47
C GLU A 21 -14.56 -7.04 -8.68
N ASP A 22 -14.96 -7.43 -9.89
CA ASP A 22 -14.88 -6.57 -11.08
C ASP A 22 -15.88 -5.41 -10.91
N VAL A 23 -15.63 -4.55 -9.90
CA VAL A 23 -16.28 -3.28 -9.68
C VAL A 23 -15.53 -2.24 -10.50
N ARG A 24 -15.60 -2.37 -11.82
CA ARG A 24 -15.53 -1.18 -12.68
C ARG A 24 -16.80 -0.39 -12.38
N PRO A 25 -16.73 0.75 -11.67
CA PRO A 25 -17.94 1.46 -11.27
C PRO A 25 -18.76 1.82 -12.52
N GLY A 26 -20.01 1.34 -12.57
CA GLY A 26 -20.92 1.60 -13.68
C GLY A 26 -21.01 0.50 -14.75
N LEU A 27 -20.27 -0.61 -14.66
CA LEU A 27 -20.44 -1.76 -15.56
C LEU A 27 -21.09 -2.95 -14.81
N PRO A 28 -22.39 -3.24 -15.06
CA PRO A 28 -23.03 -4.39 -14.45
C PRO A 28 -22.33 -5.70 -14.83
N MET A 29 -22.00 -6.54 -13.84
CA MET A 29 -21.54 -7.91 -14.06
C MET A 29 -22.48 -8.64 -15.04
N LEU A 30 -21.92 -9.28 -16.08
CA LEU A 30 -22.73 -10.04 -17.05
C LEU A 30 -23.60 -11.06 -16.32
N ARG A 31 -24.87 -11.18 -16.74
CA ARG A 31 -25.86 -12.09 -16.15
C ARG A 31 -25.32 -13.53 -16.02
N GLN A 32 -24.60 -14.01 -17.03
CA GLN A 32 -23.98 -15.33 -17.05
C GLN A 32 -22.96 -15.54 -15.92
N ILE A 33 -22.13 -14.54 -15.63
CA ILE A 33 -21.10 -14.60 -14.57
C ILE A 33 -21.77 -14.62 -13.19
N ARG A 34 -22.79 -13.77 -13.00
CA ARG A 34 -23.56 -13.73 -11.75
C ARG A 34 -24.30 -15.04 -11.48
N GLU A 35 -24.91 -15.62 -12.51
CA GLU A 35 -25.61 -16.90 -12.41
C GLU A 35 -24.64 -18.06 -12.15
N ALA A 36 -23.46 -18.06 -12.76
CA ALA A 36 -22.41 -19.05 -12.52
C ALA A 36 -21.91 -19.01 -11.07
N ARG A 37 -21.54 -17.83 -10.54
CA ARG A 37 -21.08 -17.66 -9.15
C ARG A 37 -22.14 -18.16 -8.15
N ARG A 38 -23.41 -17.77 -8.35
CA ARG A 38 -24.52 -18.23 -7.51
C ARG A 38 -24.74 -19.75 -7.60
N LYS A 39 -24.50 -20.36 -8.77
CA LYS A 39 -24.61 -21.82 -8.96
C LYS A 39 -23.45 -22.54 -8.26
N GLU A 40 -22.24 -22.01 -8.35
CA GLU A 40 -21.06 -22.53 -7.66
C GLU A 40 -21.21 -22.43 -6.14
N GLU A 41 -21.64 -21.28 -5.61
CA GLU A 41 -21.94 -21.10 -4.18
C GLU A 41 -22.96 -22.13 -3.69
N LYS A 42 -24.07 -22.30 -4.43
CA LYS A 42 -25.08 -23.33 -4.10
C LYS A 42 -24.52 -24.74 -4.18
N GLN A 43 -23.66 -25.04 -5.16
CA GLN A 43 -23.02 -26.34 -5.28
C GLN A 43 -22.05 -26.59 -4.11
N GLN A 44 -21.27 -25.59 -3.71
CA GLN A 44 -20.37 -25.67 -2.55
C GLN A 44 -21.16 -25.87 -1.26
N GLU A 45 -22.23 -25.09 -1.06
CA GLU A 45 -23.11 -25.23 0.11
C GLU A 45 -23.77 -26.62 0.14
N ALA A 46 -24.25 -27.12 -1.01
CA ALA A 46 -24.79 -28.46 -1.13
C ALA A 46 -23.73 -29.55 -0.87
N ASN A 47 -22.50 -29.37 -1.35
CA ASN A 47 -21.39 -30.28 -1.11
C ASN A 47 -21.01 -30.31 0.39
N LEU A 48 -21.03 -29.15 1.07
CA LEU A 48 -20.77 -29.04 2.51
C LEU A 48 -21.88 -29.71 3.33
N LYS A 49 -23.15 -29.50 2.97
CA LYS A 49 -24.31 -30.10 3.66
C LYS A 49 -24.42 -31.61 3.44
N ASN A 50 -24.08 -32.09 2.24
CA ASN A 50 -24.10 -33.53 1.90
C ASN A 50 -22.79 -34.25 2.24
N ARG A 51 -21.80 -33.54 2.80
CA ARG A 51 -20.54 -34.15 3.23
C ARG A 51 -20.82 -35.10 4.39
N GLN A 52 -20.79 -36.40 4.12
CA GLN A 52 -20.76 -37.41 5.17
C GLN A 52 -19.39 -37.38 5.86
N LYS A 53 -19.41 -37.35 7.20
CA LYS A 53 -18.18 -37.42 8.00
C LYS A 53 -17.53 -38.79 7.82
N SER A 54 -16.20 -38.82 7.85
CA SER A 54 -15.49 -40.10 7.88
C SER A 54 -15.65 -40.76 9.25
N LEU A 55 -15.68 -42.10 9.30
CA LEU A 55 -15.68 -42.85 10.56
C LEU A 55 -14.58 -42.38 11.52
N LYS A 56 -13.39 -42.05 10.98
CA LYS A 56 -12.26 -41.54 11.76
C LYS A 56 -12.56 -40.18 12.42
N GLU A 57 -13.25 -39.29 11.71
CA GLU A 57 -13.64 -37.97 12.23
C GLU A 57 -14.70 -38.13 13.32
N GLU A 58 -15.69 -39.00 13.11
CA GLU A 58 -16.74 -39.26 14.10
C GLU A 58 -16.19 -39.88 15.38
N GLU A 59 -15.28 -40.85 15.28
CA GLU A 59 -14.61 -41.44 16.46
C GLU A 59 -13.80 -40.41 17.25
N GLN A 60 -13.16 -39.47 16.55
CA GLN A 60 -12.40 -38.40 17.17
C GLN A 60 -13.33 -37.42 17.90
N GLU A 61 -14.42 -37.00 17.26
CA GLU A 61 -15.43 -36.16 17.91
C GLU A 61 -16.03 -36.84 19.14
N ARG A 62 -16.39 -38.13 19.06
CA ARG A 62 -16.89 -38.90 20.21
C ARG A 62 -15.87 -38.95 21.35
N ARG A 63 -14.59 -39.15 21.03
CA ARG A 63 -13.51 -39.12 22.02
C ARG A 63 -13.37 -37.75 22.67
N ASP A 64 -13.38 -36.69 21.87
CA ASP A 64 -13.22 -35.31 22.35
C ASP A 64 -14.41 -34.88 23.20
N ILE A 65 -15.63 -35.28 22.84
CA ILE A 65 -16.84 -35.06 23.64
C ILE A 65 -16.71 -35.81 24.98
N GLY A 66 -16.27 -37.08 24.94
CA GLY A 66 -16.05 -37.88 26.15
C GLY A 66 -14.98 -37.29 27.08
N LEU A 67 -13.91 -36.73 26.52
CA LEU A 67 -12.84 -36.08 27.28
C LEU A 67 -13.23 -34.70 27.83
N LYS A 68 -14.05 -33.94 27.09
CA LYS A 68 -14.53 -32.61 27.53
C LYS A 68 -15.61 -32.70 28.63
N ASN A 69 -16.40 -33.76 28.63
CA ASN A 69 -17.47 -33.94 29.61
C ASN A 69 -16.92 -34.44 30.94
N ALA A 70 -16.81 -33.53 31.92
CA ALA A 70 -16.53 -33.91 33.29
C ALA A 70 -17.63 -34.83 33.84
N LEU A 71 -17.23 -35.88 34.55
CA LEU A 71 -18.18 -36.77 35.23
C LEU A 71 -18.91 -35.99 36.33
N GLY A 72 -20.23 -36.07 36.37
CA GLY A 72 -21.06 -35.40 37.37
C GLY A 72 -20.81 -35.90 38.80
N CYS A 73 -21.24 -35.11 39.79
CA CYS A 73 -21.13 -35.48 41.21
C CYS A 73 -21.99 -36.68 41.62
N GLU A 74 -22.95 -37.08 40.79
CA GLU A 74 -23.74 -38.32 40.93
C GLU A 74 -22.90 -39.59 40.79
N ASN A 75 -21.69 -39.49 40.24
CA ASN A 75 -20.81 -40.63 40.08
C ASN A 75 -20.40 -41.18 41.46
N LYS A 76 -20.55 -42.50 41.65
CA LYS A 76 -20.11 -43.22 42.85
C LYS A 76 -18.66 -42.91 43.24
N GLY A 77 -17.78 -42.70 42.25
CA GLY A 77 -16.39 -42.31 42.48
C GLY A 77 -16.25 -40.93 43.13
N PHE A 78 -17.05 -39.96 42.70
CA PHE A 78 -17.09 -38.64 43.32
C PHE A 78 -17.62 -38.69 44.75
N ALA A 79 -18.69 -39.47 44.98
CA ALA A 79 -19.24 -39.69 46.32
C ALA A 79 -18.21 -40.35 47.27
N LEU A 80 -17.40 -41.28 46.77
CA LEU A 80 -16.32 -41.89 47.55
C LEU A 80 -15.21 -40.87 47.88
N LEU A 81 -14.77 -40.08 46.89
CA LEU A 81 -13.78 -39.03 47.10
C LEU A 81 -14.27 -37.99 48.12
N GLN A 82 -15.53 -37.57 48.04
CA GLN A 82 -16.12 -36.62 48.97
C GLN A 82 -16.13 -37.14 50.40
N LYS A 83 -16.41 -38.44 50.60
CA LYS A 83 -16.31 -39.09 51.92
C LYS A 83 -14.88 -39.12 52.47
N MET A 84 -13.88 -39.13 51.61
CA MET A 84 -12.46 -39.03 52.00
C MET A 84 -12.00 -37.58 52.23
N GLY A 85 -12.91 -36.60 52.18
CA GLY A 85 -12.61 -35.19 52.43
C GLY A 85 -12.27 -34.37 51.18
N TYR A 86 -12.44 -34.93 49.98
CA TYR A 86 -12.27 -34.18 48.73
C TYR A 86 -13.40 -33.14 48.55
N LYS A 87 -13.03 -31.93 48.14
CA LYS A 87 -13.98 -30.87 47.73
C LYS A 87 -13.82 -30.62 46.23
N SER A 88 -14.92 -30.35 45.54
CA SER A 88 -14.91 -30.06 44.10
C SER A 88 -13.97 -28.90 43.79
N GLY A 89 -12.99 -29.13 42.91
CA GLY A 89 -11.99 -28.13 42.52
C GLY A 89 -10.77 -28.05 43.42
N GLN A 90 -10.66 -28.89 44.46
CA GLN A 90 -9.47 -28.96 45.29
C GLN A 90 -8.42 -29.89 44.66
N ALA A 91 -7.16 -29.47 44.71
CA ALA A 91 -6.03 -30.32 44.37
C ALA A 91 -5.80 -31.42 45.43
N LEU A 92 -5.40 -32.61 44.97
CA LEU A 92 -5.09 -33.73 45.86
C LEU A 92 -3.69 -33.58 46.49
N GLY A 93 -3.48 -34.19 47.66
CA GLY A 93 -2.19 -34.19 48.37
C GLY A 93 -2.23 -33.47 49.73
N LYS A 94 -1.25 -33.73 50.60
CA LYS A 94 -1.21 -33.22 51.98
C LYS A 94 -1.23 -31.68 52.04
N SER A 95 -0.54 -31.03 51.09
CA SER A 95 -0.47 -29.57 50.95
C SER A 95 -1.48 -29.03 49.92
N GLY A 96 -2.18 -29.89 49.19
CA GLY A 96 -3.01 -29.47 48.06
C GLY A 96 -2.22 -29.00 46.83
N ASP A 97 -1.00 -29.49 46.61
CA ASP A 97 -0.15 -29.10 45.47
C ASP A 97 -0.37 -29.98 44.21
N GLY A 98 -1.33 -30.91 44.25
CA GLY A 98 -1.63 -31.79 43.12
C GLY A 98 -2.23 -31.07 41.91
N ILE A 99 -2.12 -31.69 40.75
CA ILE A 99 -2.79 -31.20 39.54
C ILE A 99 -4.32 -31.30 39.70
N VAL A 100 -5.03 -30.20 39.41
CA VAL A 100 -6.51 -30.15 39.46
C VAL A 100 -7.11 -30.69 38.18
N GLU A 101 -6.43 -30.47 37.05
CA GLU A 101 -6.89 -30.88 35.73
C GLU A 101 -6.12 -32.12 35.24
N PRO A 102 -6.78 -33.05 34.53
CA PRO A 102 -6.12 -34.21 33.93
C PRO A 102 -5.04 -33.80 32.92
N ILE A 103 -3.96 -34.59 32.84
CA ILE A 103 -2.89 -34.36 31.86
C ILE A 103 -3.46 -34.55 30.44
N PRO A 104 -3.28 -33.59 29.53
CA PRO A 104 -3.78 -33.69 28.16
C PRO A 104 -3.09 -34.84 27.40
N LEU A 105 -3.90 -35.66 26.74
CA LEU A 105 -3.43 -36.82 25.97
C LEU A 105 -3.24 -36.42 24.49
N ASN A 106 -2.05 -36.62 23.95
CA ASN A 106 -1.80 -36.46 22.52
C ASN A 106 -1.84 -37.83 21.81
N VAL A 107 -2.96 -38.13 21.14
CA VAL A 107 -3.17 -39.40 20.44
C VAL A 107 -2.60 -39.33 19.02
N LYS A 108 -1.51 -40.06 18.77
CA LYS A 108 -0.93 -40.19 17.42
C LYS A 108 -1.78 -41.15 16.58
N THR A 109 -2.51 -40.61 15.61
CA THR A 109 -3.37 -41.41 14.70
C THR A 109 -2.67 -41.86 13.41
N GLY A 110 -1.40 -41.51 13.23
CA GLY A 110 -0.62 -41.78 12.02
C GLY A 110 0.60 -42.68 12.26
N LYS A 111 1.18 -43.17 11.16
CA LYS A 111 2.44 -43.94 11.15
C LYS A 111 3.69 -43.06 11.04
N SER A 112 3.53 -41.74 11.19
CA SER A 112 4.64 -40.80 11.08
C SER A 112 5.58 -40.91 12.29
N GLY A 113 6.87 -40.68 12.04
CA GLY A 113 7.88 -40.65 13.09
C GLY A 113 7.64 -39.52 14.10
N ILE A 114 8.10 -39.70 15.32
CA ILE A 114 8.10 -38.65 16.35
C ILE A 114 8.93 -37.47 15.83
N GLY A 115 8.35 -36.26 15.77
CA GLY A 115 9.00 -35.06 15.24
C GLY A 115 8.80 -34.79 13.74
N HIS A 116 8.14 -35.68 13.00
CA HIS A 116 7.87 -35.48 11.56
C HIS A 116 6.96 -34.26 11.30
N GLU A 117 5.99 -34.02 12.17
CA GLU A 117 5.07 -32.89 12.10
C GLU A 117 5.79 -31.54 12.18
N ALA A 118 6.80 -31.42 13.05
CA ALA A 118 7.62 -30.21 13.16
C ALA A 118 8.40 -29.92 11.88
N LEU A 119 8.94 -30.97 11.23
CA LEU A 119 9.65 -30.84 9.96
C LEU A 119 8.71 -30.41 8.82
N LEU A 120 7.50 -30.99 8.77
CA LEU A 120 6.48 -30.59 7.80
C LEU A 120 6.05 -29.14 7.99
N LYS A 121 5.81 -28.73 9.25
CA LYS A 121 5.45 -27.36 9.60
C LYS A 121 6.53 -26.37 9.15
N ARG A 122 7.80 -26.65 9.48
CA ARG A 122 8.93 -25.81 9.04
C ARG A 122 9.01 -25.69 7.51
N LYS A 123 8.84 -26.81 6.80
CA LYS A 123 8.86 -26.83 5.32
C LYS A 123 7.67 -26.08 4.71
N ALA A 124 6.51 -26.12 5.36
CA ALA A 124 5.32 -25.36 4.92
C ALA A 124 5.52 -23.86 5.11
N GLU A 125 6.08 -23.44 6.25
CA GLU A 125 6.42 -22.04 6.54
C GLU A 125 7.45 -21.48 5.55
N GLU A 126 8.52 -22.22 5.26
CA GLU A 126 9.55 -21.84 4.27
C GLU A 126 8.94 -21.64 2.87
N LYS A 127 8.05 -22.55 2.45
CA LYS A 127 7.33 -22.43 1.17
C LYS A 127 6.45 -21.18 1.15
N LEU A 128 5.71 -20.92 2.22
CA LEU A 128 4.84 -19.74 2.32
C LEU A 128 5.66 -18.45 2.25
N GLU A 129 6.79 -18.39 2.94
CA GLU A 129 7.70 -17.24 2.91
C GLU A 129 8.30 -17.04 1.51
N SER A 130 8.69 -18.12 0.84
CA SER A 130 9.19 -18.06 -0.55
C SER A 130 8.12 -17.52 -1.50
N TYR A 131 6.86 -17.90 -1.30
CA TYR A 131 5.73 -17.43 -2.09
C TYR A 131 5.49 -15.93 -1.86
N ARG A 132 5.48 -15.49 -0.59
CA ARG A 132 5.35 -14.07 -0.22
C ARG A 132 6.45 -13.21 -0.85
N LYS A 133 7.70 -13.67 -0.81
CA LYS A 133 8.84 -12.97 -1.44
C LYS A 133 8.66 -12.85 -2.95
N LYS A 134 8.21 -13.91 -3.63
CA LYS A 134 7.96 -13.87 -5.10
C LYS A 134 6.88 -12.87 -5.47
N ILE A 135 5.77 -12.83 -4.73
CA ILE A 135 4.69 -11.87 -4.97
C ILE A 135 5.19 -10.43 -4.76
N HIS A 136 5.92 -10.17 -3.68
CA HIS A 136 6.48 -8.85 -3.42
C HIS A 136 7.42 -8.38 -4.54
N MET A 137 8.32 -9.27 -4.99
CA MET A 137 9.24 -8.96 -6.09
C MET A 137 8.50 -8.68 -7.41
N ARG A 138 7.45 -9.44 -7.72
CA ARG A 138 6.61 -9.21 -8.90
C ARG A 138 5.92 -7.86 -8.83
N ASN A 139 5.25 -7.56 -7.72
CA ASN A 139 4.52 -6.30 -7.55
C ASN A 139 5.48 -5.09 -7.62
N GLN A 140 6.66 -5.19 -7.01
CA GLN A 140 7.68 -4.14 -7.10
C GLN A 140 8.21 -3.96 -8.53
N ALA A 141 8.36 -5.05 -9.30
CA ALA A 141 8.77 -4.97 -10.70
C ALA A 141 7.69 -4.29 -11.56
N GLU A 142 6.42 -4.62 -11.33
CA GLU A 142 5.27 -3.97 -12.00
C GLU A 142 5.19 -2.47 -11.67
N GLU A 143 5.36 -2.10 -10.40
CA GLU A 143 5.36 -0.70 -9.96
C GLU A 143 6.51 0.09 -10.61
N LYS A 144 7.73 -0.46 -10.58
CA LYS A 144 8.89 0.14 -11.26
C LYS A 144 8.65 0.29 -12.77
N ALA A 145 8.05 -0.70 -13.42
CA ALA A 145 7.73 -0.62 -14.85
C ALA A 145 6.69 0.48 -15.14
N ALA A 146 5.67 0.61 -14.30
CA ALA A 146 4.65 1.66 -14.42
C ALA A 146 5.26 3.06 -14.20
N GLU A 147 6.14 3.21 -13.21
CA GLU A 147 6.85 4.46 -12.94
C GLU A 147 7.76 4.85 -14.11
N GLN A 148 8.53 3.91 -14.63
CA GLN A 148 9.37 4.13 -15.83
C GLN A 148 8.54 4.58 -17.03
N PHE A 149 7.36 4.00 -17.24
CA PHE A 149 6.45 4.44 -18.31
C PHE A 149 5.99 5.89 -18.11
N ARG A 150 5.57 6.27 -16.89
CA ARG A 150 5.17 7.65 -16.57
C ARG A 150 6.32 8.65 -16.77
N MET A 151 7.54 8.28 -16.35
CA MET A 151 8.73 9.11 -16.55
C MET A 151 9.02 9.34 -18.03
N ARG A 152 8.91 8.31 -18.88
CA ARG A 152 9.12 8.47 -20.34
C ARG A 152 8.15 9.46 -20.97
N LEU A 153 6.88 9.44 -20.57
CA LEU A 153 5.90 10.40 -21.06
C LEU A 153 6.22 11.83 -20.61
N LYS A 154 6.58 12.00 -19.33
CA LYS A 154 6.98 13.30 -18.78
C LYS A 154 8.21 13.86 -19.50
N ASN A 155 9.28 13.06 -19.61
CA ASN A 155 10.52 13.48 -20.25
C ASN A 155 10.30 13.88 -21.71
N LYS A 156 9.49 13.11 -22.46
CA LYS A 156 9.14 13.45 -23.85
C LYS A 156 8.41 14.79 -23.94
N GLN A 157 7.51 15.09 -23.01
CA GLN A 157 6.82 16.37 -22.98
C GLN A 157 7.77 17.52 -22.64
N ASP A 158 8.69 17.30 -21.71
CA ASP A 158 9.67 18.29 -21.30
C ASP A 158 10.69 18.58 -22.42
N GLU A 159 11.12 17.57 -23.19
CA GLU A 159 11.94 17.73 -24.39
C GLU A 159 11.25 18.61 -25.44
N VAL A 160 9.97 18.37 -25.73
CA VAL A 160 9.20 19.19 -26.69
C VAL A 160 9.07 20.64 -26.24
N LYS A 161 8.87 20.88 -24.93
CA LYS A 161 8.85 22.24 -24.38
C LYS A 161 10.20 22.92 -24.53
N LEU A 162 11.28 22.23 -24.19
CA LEU A 162 12.65 22.73 -24.29
C LEU A 162 13.00 23.10 -25.73
N GLU A 163 12.63 22.25 -26.70
CA GLU A 163 12.83 22.54 -28.12
C GLU A 163 12.04 23.77 -28.56
N GLY A 164 10.79 23.91 -28.10
CA GLY A 164 9.98 25.10 -28.32
C GLY A 164 10.60 26.38 -27.77
N ASP A 165 11.12 26.33 -26.54
CA ASP A 165 11.83 27.44 -25.89
C ASP A 165 13.12 27.80 -26.61
N LEU A 166 13.89 26.80 -27.04
CA LEU A 166 15.09 27.00 -27.85
C LEU A 166 14.76 27.71 -29.16
N ARG A 167 13.72 27.26 -29.88
CA ARG A 167 13.30 27.87 -31.15
C ARG A 167 12.78 29.29 -30.95
N ARG A 168 12.05 29.57 -29.88
CA ARG A 168 11.60 30.93 -29.51
C ARG A 168 12.80 31.84 -29.24
N SER A 169 13.76 31.37 -28.45
CA SER A 169 14.98 32.10 -28.11
C SER A 169 15.82 32.41 -29.35
N GLN A 170 16.02 31.41 -30.24
CA GLN A 170 16.72 31.59 -31.51
C GLN A 170 16.06 32.65 -32.40
N ARG A 171 14.72 32.63 -32.52
CA ARG A 171 13.98 33.65 -33.28
C ARG A 171 14.13 35.04 -32.68
N ALA A 172 14.05 35.16 -31.36
CA ALA A 172 14.23 36.44 -30.68
C ALA A 172 15.65 37.00 -30.92
N CYS A 173 16.69 36.16 -30.79
CA CYS A 173 18.06 36.56 -31.11
C CYS A 173 18.20 36.99 -32.57
N GLN A 174 17.69 36.21 -33.52
CA GLN A 174 17.75 36.55 -34.94
C GLN A 174 17.04 37.88 -35.25
N GLN A 175 15.89 38.13 -34.65
CA GLN A 175 15.17 39.41 -34.79
C GLN A 175 15.98 40.58 -34.23
N LEU A 176 16.61 40.43 -33.06
CA LEU A 176 17.50 41.43 -32.50
C LEU A 176 18.73 41.64 -33.38
N ASP A 177 19.23 40.60 -34.05
CA ASP A 177 20.39 40.68 -34.94
C ASP A 177 20.08 41.41 -36.25
N THR A 178 18.88 41.24 -36.83
CA THR A 178 18.49 41.88 -38.09
C THR A 178 18.02 43.33 -37.95
N GLN A 179 17.66 43.77 -36.75
CA GLN A 179 17.24 45.16 -36.49
C GLN A 179 18.37 46.17 -36.70
N LYS A 180 18.02 47.44 -36.92
CA LYS A 180 19.01 48.52 -37.06
C LYS A 180 19.69 48.79 -35.72
N VAL A 181 20.96 49.20 -35.74
CA VAL A 181 21.76 49.48 -34.53
C VAL A 181 21.05 50.48 -33.60
N SER A 182 20.34 51.46 -34.15
CA SER A 182 19.55 52.43 -33.38
C SER A 182 18.40 51.79 -32.60
N GLU A 183 17.68 50.85 -33.20
CA GLU A 183 16.57 50.12 -32.57
C GLU A 183 17.11 49.17 -31.47
N LYS A 184 18.23 48.49 -31.72
CA LYS A 184 18.90 47.65 -30.72
C LYS A 184 19.32 48.46 -29.49
N LEU A 185 19.91 49.65 -29.71
CA LEU A 185 20.32 50.55 -28.64
C LEU A 185 19.11 51.02 -27.82
N GLN A 186 17.98 51.31 -28.46
CA GLN A 186 16.75 51.68 -27.76
C GLN A 186 16.22 50.54 -26.88
N ILE A 187 16.16 49.31 -27.41
CA ILE A 187 15.70 48.12 -26.68
C ILE A 187 16.61 47.80 -25.49
N LEU A 188 17.93 47.79 -25.68
CA LEU A 188 18.88 47.54 -24.59
C LEU A 188 18.81 48.63 -23.51
N THR A 189 18.65 49.88 -23.92
CA THR A 189 18.54 51.00 -22.98
C THR A 189 17.22 50.97 -22.20
N SER A 190 16.10 50.58 -22.81
CA SER A 190 14.84 50.41 -22.09
C SER A 190 14.92 49.25 -21.10
N TYR A 191 15.44 48.10 -21.52
CA TYR A 191 15.62 46.92 -20.68
C TYR A 191 16.49 47.20 -19.44
N LEU A 192 17.66 47.80 -19.64
CA LEU A 192 18.56 48.17 -18.53
C LEU A 192 17.92 49.16 -17.55
N ARG A 193 17.09 50.09 -18.04
CA ARG A 193 16.40 51.09 -17.20
C ARG A 193 15.15 50.55 -16.50
N GLU A 194 14.53 49.51 -17.02
CA GLU A 194 13.29 48.94 -16.48
C GLU A 194 13.57 47.80 -15.51
N GLU A 195 14.41 46.84 -15.89
CA GLU A 195 14.72 45.69 -15.04
C GLU A 195 15.88 45.93 -14.09
N HIS A 196 16.98 46.51 -14.59
CA HIS A 196 18.20 46.71 -13.79
C HIS A 196 18.35 48.12 -13.22
N LEU A 197 17.36 49.01 -13.48
CA LEU A 197 17.36 50.41 -13.05
C LEU A 197 18.71 51.11 -13.34
N TYR A 198 19.34 50.80 -14.46
CA TYR A 198 20.67 51.27 -14.82
C TYR A 198 20.63 52.14 -16.07
N CYS A 199 21.54 53.13 -16.14
CA CYS A 199 21.70 53.95 -17.35
C CYS A 199 23.12 53.93 -17.87
N ILE A 200 23.26 53.37 -19.06
CA ILE A 200 24.53 53.26 -19.78
C ILE A 200 25.20 54.63 -20.06
N TRP A 201 24.40 55.68 -20.26
CA TRP A 201 24.90 57.02 -20.60
C TRP A 201 25.39 57.82 -19.37
N CYS A 202 24.89 57.49 -18.18
CA CYS A 202 25.27 58.16 -16.93
C CYS A 202 26.22 57.32 -16.07
N GLY A 203 26.32 56.00 -16.34
CA GLY A 203 27.17 55.09 -15.59
C GLY A 203 26.68 54.76 -14.16
N THR A 204 25.44 55.12 -13.81
CA THR A 204 24.91 55.00 -12.44
C THR A 204 23.63 54.15 -12.39
N ALA A 205 23.52 53.31 -11.38
CA ALA A 205 22.28 52.63 -11.02
C ALA A 205 21.36 53.56 -10.22
N TYR A 206 20.05 53.46 -10.47
CA TYR A 206 19.04 54.31 -9.86
C TYR A 206 18.33 53.57 -8.72
N GLU A 207 18.19 54.23 -7.57
CA GLU A 207 17.44 53.69 -6.44
C GLU A 207 15.95 54.12 -6.44
N GLY A 208 15.45 54.77 -7.51
CA GLY A 208 14.03 55.14 -7.58
C GLY A 208 13.54 55.87 -8.83
N LYS A 209 12.21 55.92 -9.00
CA LYS A 209 11.49 56.45 -10.19
C LYS A 209 11.73 57.94 -10.49
N LYS A 210 12.32 58.72 -9.57
CA LYS A 210 12.50 60.19 -9.72
C LYS A 210 13.66 60.57 -10.66
N ILE A 211 14.71 59.76 -10.75
CA ILE A 211 15.89 60.08 -11.59
C ILE A 211 15.65 59.73 -13.07
N LYS A 212 14.64 58.87 -13.37
CA LYS A 212 14.25 58.52 -14.76
C LYS A 212 13.99 59.74 -15.65
N LYS A 213 13.45 60.85 -15.10
CA LYS A 213 13.10 62.05 -15.89
C LYS A 213 14.33 62.88 -16.31
N ILE A 214 15.32 63.03 -15.43
CA ILE A 214 16.52 63.85 -15.70
C ILE A 214 17.39 63.16 -16.77
N CYS A 215 17.54 61.84 -16.69
CA CYS A 215 18.33 61.08 -17.65
C CYS A 215 17.59 60.79 -18.98
N LEU A 216 16.27 61.00 -19.06
CA LEU A 216 15.51 60.90 -20.32
C LEU A 216 15.88 62.04 -21.26
N GLN A 217 16.06 63.26 -20.73
CA GLN A 217 16.36 64.46 -21.51
C GLN A 217 17.78 64.40 -22.10
N ILE A 218 18.78 64.06 -21.28
CA ILE A 218 20.19 63.94 -21.69
C ILE A 218 20.38 62.83 -22.73
N ALA A 219 19.65 61.72 -22.60
CA ALA A 219 19.76 60.59 -23.52
C ALA A 219 19.07 60.84 -24.87
N GLN A 220 17.97 61.59 -24.90
CA GLN A 220 17.29 61.96 -26.15
C GLN A 220 18.14 62.91 -27.00
N ASP A 221 18.80 63.89 -26.37
CA ASP A 221 19.69 64.83 -27.06
C ASP A 221 20.94 64.13 -27.65
N GLN A 222 21.53 63.17 -26.92
CA GLN A 222 22.66 62.38 -27.41
C GLN A 222 22.29 61.35 -28.49
N LEU A 223 21.13 60.68 -28.37
CA LEU A 223 20.63 59.77 -29.42
C LEU A 223 20.30 60.53 -30.71
N LEU A 224 19.73 61.74 -30.62
CA LEU A 224 19.44 62.56 -31.78
C LEU A 224 20.75 62.96 -32.50
N GLN A 225 21.79 63.36 -31.76
CA GLN A 225 23.11 63.67 -32.34
C GLN A 225 23.78 62.47 -33.01
N ILE A 226 23.65 61.26 -32.46
CA ILE A 226 24.21 60.01 -33.03
C ILE A 226 23.41 59.57 -34.27
N MET A 227 22.09 59.78 -34.32
CA MET A 227 21.25 59.39 -35.47
C MET A 227 21.28 60.39 -36.64
N THR A 228 21.74 61.63 -36.42
CA THR A 228 21.91 62.66 -37.46
C THR A 228 23.29 62.68 -38.13
N ARG A 229 24.20 61.77 -37.74
CA ARG A 229 25.49 61.52 -38.38
C ARG A 229 25.49 60.16 -39.07
#